data_AF-A0A8T4EM32-F1
#
_entry.id   AF-A0A8T4EM32-F1
#
_cell.length_a   1.000
_cell.length_b   1.000
_cell.length_c   1.000
_cell.angle_alpha   90.00
_cell.angle_beta   90.00
_cell.angle_gamma   90.00
#
_symmetry.space_group_name_H-M   'P 1'
#
loop_
_entity.id
_entity.type
_entity.pdbx_description
1 polymer ?
#
loop_
_entity_poly.entity_id
_entity_poly.type
_entity_poly.pdbx_seq_one_letter_code
_entity_poly.pdbx_strand_id
1 'polypeptide(L)'
;MQAATVHNIIRTLRSIHNQQEFAYISVPITSGKMLFDALSRTLIHPDRKDFLTGPASSADKSKEVPIFKEIIREVISENYAYGHVFLQELETRVNIPILYPADLVPRGDKWTQEHFQALWLTLISEHATQLHMSPDWQYSSGAAEEFTHAYQLKLGVPRGAVGKDASPFYNSKMEEDKSRERMRSISVYNHKGKALSLEDGIRAIDGVLPWIKEHSFNTERLENARNLLVWTSDKIEKGYYQ
;
A
#
# COMPACT_ATOMS: atom_id res chain seq x y z
N MET A 1 2.18 -25.84 -13.86
CA MET A 1 1.83 -25.10 -12.62
C MET A 1 1.96 -23.59 -12.78
N GLN A 2 3.10 -23.05 -13.26
CA GLN A 2 3.26 -21.60 -13.57
C GLN A 2 2.18 -21.04 -14.52
N ALA A 3 1.75 -21.83 -15.51
CA ALA A 3 0.72 -21.41 -16.46
C ALA A 3 -0.63 -21.08 -15.83
N ALA A 4 -1.01 -21.70 -14.71
CA ALA A 4 -2.32 -21.45 -14.06
C ALA A 4 -2.31 -20.14 -13.25
N THR A 5 -1.23 -19.86 -12.52
CA THR A 5 -1.04 -18.60 -11.80
C THR A 5 -0.95 -17.43 -12.77
N VAL A 6 -0.15 -17.57 -13.83
CA VAL A 6 -0.08 -16.58 -14.91
C VAL A 6 -1.45 -16.42 -15.57
N HIS A 7 -2.20 -17.49 -15.83
CA HIS A 7 -3.56 -17.37 -16.36
C HIS A 7 -4.54 -16.68 -15.41
N ASN A 8 -4.48 -16.90 -14.10
CA ASN A 8 -5.37 -16.23 -13.14
C ASN A 8 -5.03 -14.75 -12.99
N ILE A 9 -3.74 -14.41 -12.97
CA ILE A 9 -3.29 -13.02 -13.01
C ILE A 9 -3.70 -12.38 -14.33
N ILE A 10 -3.42 -13.02 -15.48
CA ILE A 10 -3.84 -12.56 -16.80
C ILE A 10 -5.37 -12.47 -16.88
N ARG A 11 -6.14 -13.32 -16.21
CA ARG A 11 -7.62 -13.28 -16.21
C ARG A 11 -8.15 -12.19 -15.31
N THR A 12 -7.50 -11.92 -14.18
CA THR A 12 -7.79 -10.79 -13.30
C THR A 12 -7.42 -9.49 -14.00
N LEU A 13 -6.20 -9.40 -14.56
CA LEU A 13 -5.73 -8.32 -15.40
C LEU A 13 -6.59 -8.15 -16.65
N ARG A 14 -7.07 -9.20 -17.32
CA ARG A 14 -8.01 -9.10 -18.45
C ARG A 14 -9.41 -8.72 -18.02
N SER A 15 -9.86 -9.15 -16.84
CA SER A 15 -11.14 -8.71 -16.28
C SER A 15 -11.06 -7.22 -15.96
N ILE A 16 -9.96 -6.76 -15.36
CA ILE A 16 -9.67 -5.35 -15.07
C ILE A 16 -9.45 -4.55 -16.36
N HIS A 17 -8.74 -5.10 -17.34
CA HIS A 17 -8.44 -4.44 -18.62
C HIS A 17 -9.67 -4.36 -19.53
N ASN A 18 -10.57 -5.34 -19.44
CA ASN A 18 -11.85 -5.33 -20.15
C ASN A 18 -12.98 -4.69 -19.33
N GLN A 19 -12.72 -4.29 -18.08
CA GLN A 19 -13.65 -3.55 -17.23
C GLN A 19 -13.16 -2.13 -16.98
N GLN A 20 -14.11 -1.31 -16.58
CA GLN A 20 -13.97 0.11 -16.31
C GLN A 20 -12.94 0.41 -15.22
N GLU A 21 -12.65 1.70 -15.08
CA GLU A 21 -12.05 2.32 -13.90
C GLU A 21 -12.62 1.75 -12.58
N PHE A 22 -11.76 1.57 -11.57
CA PHE A 22 -12.15 1.01 -10.27
C PHE A 22 -11.74 1.88 -9.08
N ALA A 23 -12.38 1.61 -7.94
CA ALA A 23 -11.95 2.06 -6.62
C ALA A 23 -11.00 1.02 -5.99
N TYR A 24 -9.85 1.45 -5.49
CA TYR A 24 -8.89 0.62 -4.78
C TYR A 24 -9.05 0.77 -3.27
N ILE A 25 -9.03 -0.32 -2.52
CA ILE A 25 -8.99 -0.31 -1.06
C ILE A 25 -7.56 -0.51 -0.56
N SER A 26 -7.05 0.45 0.20
CA SER A 26 -5.78 0.33 0.92
C SER A 26 -6.02 -0.12 2.36
N VAL A 27 -5.65 -1.37 2.64
CA VAL A 27 -5.75 -2.00 3.97
C VAL A 27 -4.43 -2.61 4.40
N PRO A 28 -4.01 -2.44 5.66
CA PRO A 28 -2.93 -3.24 6.22
C PRO A 28 -3.31 -4.72 6.23
N ILE A 29 -2.43 -5.60 5.75
CA ILE A 29 -2.63 -7.07 5.83
C ILE A 29 -1.61 -7.71 6.78
N THR A 30 -0.33 -7.50 6.52
CA THR A 30 0.80 -8.10 7.27
C THR A 30 1.57 -7.08 8.12
N SER A 31 1.06 -5.85 8.22
CA SER A 31 1.63 -4.71 8.94
C SER A 31 0.51 -3.86 9.52
N GLY A 32 0.82 -2.69 10.08
CA GLY A 32 -0.16 -1.75 10.60
C GLY A 32 -0.32 -1.81 12.11
N LYS A 33 -1.32 -1.07 12.60
CA LYS A 33 -1.55 -0.83 14.03
C LYS A 33 -1.74 -2.13 14.81
N MET A 34 -2.54 -3.07 14.30
CA MET A 34 -2.78 -4.36 14.95
C MET A 34 -1.47 -5.14 15.18
N LEU A 35 -0.53 -5.09 14.23
CA LEU A 35 0.77 -5.72 14.40
C LEU A 35 1.56 -5.06 15.53
N PHE A 36 1.67 -3.73 15.52
CA PHE A 36 2.42 -3.03 16.56
C PHE A 36 1.81 -3.22 17.95
N ASP A 37 0.48 -3.23 18.05
CA ASP A 37 -0.24 -3.47 19.30
C ASP A 37 -0.01 -4.91 19.79
N ALA A 38 -0.02 -5.91 18.90
CA ALA A 38 0.27 -7.30 19.28
C ALA A 38 1.74 -7.50 19.70
N LEU A 39 2.69 -6.91 18.96
CA LEU A 39 4.12 -7.01 19.26
C LEU A 39 4.47 -6.28 20.57
N SER A 40 3.88 -5.11 20.82
CA SER A 40 4.12 -4.35 22.06
C SER A 40 3.60 -5.07 23.31
N ARG A 41 2.50 -5.84 23.20
CA ARG A 41 1.99 -6.66 24.30
C ARG A 41 2.83 -7.91 24.56
N THR A 42 3.45 -8.47 23.53
CA THR A 42 3.99 -9.84 23.57
C THR A 42 5.52 -9.91 23.56
N LEU A 43 6.20 -8.93 22.93
CA LEU A 43 7.64 -9.00 22.62
C LEU A 43 8.48 -7.85 23.17
N ILE A 44 7.97 -7.04 24.10
CA ILE A 44 8.81 -6.13 24.90
C ILE A 44 9.52 -6.96 26.00
N HIS A 45 10.47 -7.80 25.57
CA HIS A 45 11.53 -8.32 26.43
C HIS A 45 12.85 -7.67 25.97
N PRO A 46 13.68 -7.13 26.88
CA PRO A 46 14.92 -6.42 26.53
C PRO A 46 15.83 -7.19 25.55
N ASP A 47 15.83 -8.52 25.62
CA ASP A 47 16.71 -9.41 24.86
C ASP A 47 16.27 -9.68 23.42
N ARG A 48 15.13 -9.12 22.96
CA ARG A 48 14.59 -9.31 21.61
C ARG A 48 14.44 -8.02 20.80
N LYS A 49 15.03 -6.93 21.29
CA LYS A 49 14.96 -5.61 20.66
C LYS A 49 15.51 -5.60 19.22
N ASP A 50 16.61 -6.31 18.99
CA ASP A 50 17.28 -6.38 17.67
C ASP A 50 16.43 -7.10 16.60
N PHE A 51 15.57 -8.03 17.02
CA PHE A 51 14.65 -8.72 16.12
C PHE A 51 13.52 -7.79 15.64
N LEU A 52 13.04 -6.89 16.50
CA LEU A 52 11.98 -5.93 16.15
C LEU A 52 12.50 -4.78 15.29
N THR A 53 13.74 -4.32 15.52
CA THR A 53 14.37 -3.20 14.81
C THR A 53 14.99 -3.59 13.46
N GLY A 54 15.28 -4.88 13.23
CA GLY A 54 15.94 -5.33 12.00
C GLY A 54 15.13 -5.10 10.71
N PRO A 55 15.82 -4.99 9.54
CA PRO A 55 15.22 -4.67 8.25
C PRO A 55 14.39 -5.80 7.63
N ALA A 56 14.42 -7.01 8.22
CA ALA A 56 13.68 -8.16 7.75
C ALA A 56 12.17 -7.91 7.72
N SER A 57 11.49 -8.43 6.70
CA SER A 57 10.03 -8.35 6.59
C SER A 57 9.35 -9.17 7.69
N SER A 58 8.07 -8.90 7.98
CA SER A 58 7.25 -9.75 8.85
C SER A 58 7.25 -11.22 8.36
N ALA A 59 7.28 -11.45 7.04
CA ALA A 59 7.33 -12.80 6.49
C ALA A 59 8.64 -13.52 6.85
N ASP A 60 9.78 -12.81 6.86
CA ASP A 60 11.08 -13.40 7.19
C ASP A 60 11.24 -13.63 8.69
N LYS A 61 10.83 -12.65 9.50
CA LYS A 61 10.78 -12.75 10.97
C LYS A 61 9.96 -13.95 11.45
N SER A 62 8.88 -14.29 10.74
CA SER A 62 8.02 -15.45 11.05
C SER A 62 8.68 -16.81 10.86
N LYS A 63 9.82 -16.90 10.16
CA LYS A 63 10.58 -18.15 9.98
C LYS A 63 11.49 -18.43 11.18
N GLU A 64 11.95 -17.38 11.86
CA GLU A 64 12.97 -17.48 12.91
C GLU A 64 12.38 -17.61 14.31
N VAL A 65 11.19 -17.03 14.54
CA VAL A 65 10.59 -16.95 15.88
C VAL A 65 9.17 -17.53 15.85
N PRO A 66 8.92 -18.73 16.41
CA PRO A 66 7.61 -19.38 16.39
C PRO A 66 6.47 -18.53 16.94
N ILE A 67 6.70 -17.84 18.06
CA ILE A 67 5.69 -16.92 18.64
C ILE A 67 5.37 -15.74 17.71
N PHE A 68 6.33 -15.28 16.90
CA PHE A 68 6.08 -14.24 15.91
C PHE A 68 5.21 -14.76 14.77
N LYS A 69 5.37 -16.03 14.37
CA LYS A 69 4.51 -16.67 13.37
C LYS A 69 3.06 -16.75 13.84
N GLU A 70 2.83 -17.05 15.11
CA GLU A 70 1.50 -17.06 15.72
C GLU A 70 0.89 -15.67 15.73
N ILE A 71 1.63 -14.66 16.22
CA ILE A 71 1.21 -13.25 16.22
C ILE A 71 0.84 -12.80 14.80
N ILE A 72 1.70 -13.06 13.80
CA ILE A 72 1.43 -12.64 12.41
C ILE A 72 0.19 -13.33 11.85
N ARG A 73 -0.03 -14.61 12.15
CA ARG A 73 -1.21 -15.33 11.67
C ARG A 73 -2.50 -14.73 12.23
N GLU A 74 -2.51 -14.40 13.52
CA GLU A 74 -3.65 -13.75 14.19
C GLU A 74 -3.89 -12.36 13.61
N VAL A 75 -2.84 -11.52 13.53
CA VAL A 75 -2.91 -10.18 12.95
C VAL A 75 -3.41 -10.19 11.51
N ILE A 76 -2.93 -11.12 10.68
CA ILE A 76 -3.44 -11.28 9.31
C ILE A 76 -4.94 -11.58 9.35
N SER A 77 -5.37 -12.56 10.15
CA SER A 77 -6.79 -12.91 10.25
C SER A 77 -7.67 -11.73 10.68
N GLU A 78 -7.22 -10.94 11.66
CA GLU A 78 -7.93 -9.74 12.12
C GLU A 78 -7.98 -8.64 11.05
N ASN A 79 -6.84 -8.36 10.41
CA ASN A 79 -6.75 -7.39 9.33
C ASN A 79 -7.64 -7.76 8.12
N TYR A 80 -7.74 -9.05 7.80
CA TYR A 80 -8.65 -9.55 6.75
C TYR A 80 -10.11 -9.30 7.13
N ALA A 81 -10.51 -9.66 8.35
CA ALA A 81 -11.88 -9.43 8.83
C ALA A 81 -12.22 -7.93 8.81
N TYR A 82 -11.29 -7.10 9.28
CA TYR A 82 -11.42 -5.65 9.26
C TYR A 82 -11.53 -5.09 7.84
N GLY A 83 -10.67 -5.52 6.92
CA GLY A 83 -10.72 -5.08 5.54
C GLY A 83 -12.00 -5.52 4.82
N HIS A 84 -12.56 -6.69 5.17
CA HIS A 84 -13.84 -7.14 4.64
C HIS A 84 -15.00 -6.25 5.13
N VAL A 85 -15.02 -5.85 6.41
CA VAL A 85 -16.00 -4.88 6.91
C VAL A 85 -15.86 -3.55 6.17
N PHE A 86 -14.64 -3.08 5.97
CA PHE A 86 -14.40 -1.83 5.23
C PHE A 86 -14.84 -1.91 3.76
N LEU A 87 -14.66 -3.07 3.11
CA LEU A 87 -15.19 -3.35 1.77
C LEU A 87 -16.72 -3.25 1.74
N GLN A 88 -17.41 -3.92 2.67
CA GLN A 88 -18.87 -3.88 2.76
C GLN A 88 -19.39 -2.45 2.96
N GLU A 89 -18.74 -1.66 3.82
CA GLU A 89 -19.08 -0.24 4.00
C GLU A 89 -18.88 0.57 2.70
N LEU A 90 -17.80 0.29 1.97
CA LEU A 90 -17.50 0.96 0.71
C LEU A 90 -18.50 0.61 -0.41
N GLU A 91 -18.95 -0.63 -0.48
CA GLU A 91 -19.97 -1.09 -1.43
C GLU A 91 -21.29 -0.31 -1.28
N THR A 92 -21.59 0.24 -0.09
CA THR A 92 -22.79 1.06 0.12
C THR A 92 -22.71 2.48 -0.45
N ARG A 93 -21.50 2.98 -0.76
CA ARG A 93 -21.26 4.38 -1.14
C ARG A 93 -20.53 4.58 -2.47
N VAL A 94 -19.89 3.54 -2.99
CA VAL A 94 -19.12 3.57 -4.24
C VAL A 94 -19.88 2.80 -5.32
N ASN A 95 -20.17 3.47 -6.45
CA ASN A 95 -20.93 2.88 -7.57
C ASN A 95 -20.05 2.37 -8.72
N ILE A 96 -18.77 2.13 -8.45
CA ILE A 96 -17.81 1.55 -9.40
C ILE A 96 -17.23 0.27 -8.80
N PRO A 97 -16.68 -0.65 -9.62
CA PRO A 97 -16.04 -1.85 -9.11
C PRO A 97 -14.98 -1.51 -8.06
N ILE A 98 -14.92 -2.34 -7.00
CA ILE A 98 -13.96 -2.17 -5.91
C ILE A 98 -12.93 -3.30 -5.99
N LEU A 99 -11.64 -2.94 -6.01
CA LEU A 99 -10.54 -3.88 -5.91
C LEU A 99 -10.08 -3.97 -4.46
N TYR A 100 -10.27 -5.14 -3.85
CA TYR A 100 -9.81 -5.47 -2.51
C TYR A 100 -8.58 -6.38 -2.58
N PRO A 101 -7.36 -5.88 -2.26
CA PRO A 101 -6.11 -6.61 -2.49
C PRO A 101 -6.00 -7.96 -1.78
N ALA A 102 -6.65 -8.07 -0.62
CA ALA A 102 -6.58 -9.25 0.22
C ALA A 102 -7.21 -10.49 -0.45
N ASP A 103 -8.15 -10.32 -1.37
CA ASP A 103 -8.76 -11.44 -2.10
C ASP A 103 -7.76 -12.16 -3.02
N LEU A 104 -6.62 -11.53 -3.33
CA LEU A 104 -5.57 -12.16 -4.12
C LEU A 104 -4.54 -12.84 -3.23
N VAL A 105 -4.71 -14.15 -3.03
CA VAL A 105 -3.72 -14.99 -2.35
C VAL A 105 -2.79 -15.66 -3.39
N PRO A 106 -1.49 -15.31 -3.44
CA PRO A 106 -0.56 -15.96 -4.35
C PRO A 106 -0.39 -17.44 -3.97
N ARG A 107 -0.91 -18.34 -4.81
CA ARG A 107 -0.85 -19.78 -4.56
C ARG A 107 0.58 -20.31 -4.72
N GLY A 108 1.17 -20.83 -3.65
CA GLY A 108 2.42 -21.61 -3.67
C GLY A 108 3.73 -20.84 -3.46
N ASP A 109 3.70 -19.72 -2.73
CA ASP A 109 4.85 -19.08 -2.06
C ASP A 109 6.10 -18.75 -2.90
N LYS A 110 5.93 -18.09 -4.05
CA LYS A 110 7.08 -17.53 -4.80
C LYS A 110 7.12 -16.00 -4.86
N TRP A 111 6.18 -15.33 -4.21
CA TRP A 111 6.07 -13.88 -4.27
C TRP A 111 6.71 -13.29 -3.02
N THR A 112 7.68 -12.40 -3.23
CA THR A 112 8.22 -11.59 -2.16
C THR A 112 7.27 -10.43 -1.89
N GLN A 113 7.51 -9.70 -0.79
CA GLN A 113 6.73 -8.51 -0.48
C GLN A 113 6.85 -7.45 -1.59
N GLU A 114 8.01 -7.35 -2.24
CA GLU A 114 8.26 -6.46 -3.37
C GLU A 114 7.42 -6.84 -4.58
N HIS A 115 7.29 -8.14 -4.90
CA HIS A 115 6.44 -8.61 -5.99
C HIS A 115 4.96 -8.26 -5.73
N PHE A 116 4.50 -8.44 -4.49
CA PHE A 116 3.14 -8.09 -4.10
C PHE A 116 2.90 -6.59 -4.20
N GLN A 117 3.80 -5.77 -3.65
CA GLN A 117 3.71 -4.30 -3.71
C GLN A 117 3.73 -3.80 -5.17
N ALA A 118 4.64 -4.32 -6.01
CA ALA A 118 4.74 -3.94 -7.41
C ALA A 118 3.44 -4.20 -8.18
N LEU A 119 2.76 -5.32 -7.93
CA LEU A 119 1.48 -5.60 -8.56
C LEU A 119 0.44 -4.52 -8.22
N TRP A 120 0.28 -4.18 -6.94
CA TRP A 120 -0.75 -3.25 -6.52
C TRP A 120 -0.48 -1.82 -6.96
N LEU A 121 0.77 -1.37 -6.86
CA LEU A 121 1.16 -0.07 -7.38
C LEU A 121 0.96 0.02 -8.90
N THR A 122 1.20 -1.06 -9.64
CA THR A 122 0.86 -1.14 -11.08
C THR A 122 -0.66 -0.98 -11.29
N LEU A 123 -1.48 -1.75 -10.56
CA LEU A 123 -2.93 -1.70 -10.71
C LEU A 123 -3.52 -0.32 -10.37
N ILE A 124 -3.02 0.33 -9.31
CA ILE A 124 -3.36 1.72 -8.99
C ILE A 124 -2.98 2.64 -10.16
N SER A 125 -1.76 2.47 -10.68
CA SER A 125 -1.26 3.29 -11.79
C SER A 125 -2.09 3.15 -13.04
N GLU A 126 -2.57 1.95 -13.38
CA GLU A 126 -3.18 1.66 -14.68
C GLU A 126 -4.69 1.86 -14.71
N HIS A 127 -5.39 1.63 -13.60
CA HIS A 127 -6.85 1.50 -13.64
C HIS A 127 -7.60 2.15 -12.46
N ALA A 128 -6.94 2.47 -11.35
CA ALA A 128 -7.62 3.13 -10.24
C ALA A 128 -8.03 4.56 -10.61
N THR A 129 -9.23 4.95 -10.19
CA THR A 129 -9.70 6.36 -10.17
C THR A 129 -10.01 6.84 -8.76
N GLN A 130 -10.21 5.91 -7.82
CA GLN A 130 -10.38 6.22 -6.41
C GLN A 130 -9.46 5.34 -5.58
N LEU A 131 -8.85 5.91 -4.54
CA LEU A 131 -8.08 5.22 -3.52
C LEU A 131 -8.74 5.48 -2.16
N HIS A 132 -9.19 4.42 -1.49
CA HIS A 132 -9.83 4.51 -0.17
C HIS A 132 -8.92 3.94 0.90
N MET A 133 -8.48 4.80 1.80
CA MET A 133 -7.62 4.48 2.92
C MET A 133 -8.44 3.97 4.10
N SER A 134 -8.15 2.77 4.57
CA SER A 134 -8.71 2.23 5.81
C SER A 134 -8.37 3.10 7.02
N PRO A 135 -9.11 3.00 8.14
CA PRO A 135 -8.68 3.62 9.39
C PRO A 135 -7.29 3.10 9.80
N ASP A 136 -6.47 3.98 10.39
CA ASP A 136 -5.10 3.69 10.84
C ASP A 136 -4.10 3.22 9.76
N TRP A 137 -4.38 3.50 8.48
CA TRP A 137 -3.51 3.19 7.35
C TRP A 137 -2.07 3.68 7.53
N GLN A 138 -1.87 4.81 8.22
CA GLN A 138 -0.56 5.44 8.40
C GLN A 138 0.43 4.58 9.21
N TYR A 139 -0.05 3.57 9.93
CA TYR A 139 0.80 2.59 10.61
C TYR A 139 1.33 1.50 9.66
N SER A 140 0.80 1.36 8.45
CA SER A 140 1.21 0.35 7.49
C SER A 140 2.11 0.94 6.41
N SER A 141 3.31 0.40 6.26
CA SER A 141 4.23 0.81 5.20
C SER A 141 3.64 0.60 3.80
N GLY A 142 2.91 -0.51 3.59
CA GLY A 142 2.28 -0.79 2.29
C GLY A 142 1.18 0.22 1.96
N ALA A 143 0.30 0.51 2.92
CA ALA A 143 -0.76 1.50 2.73
C ALA A 143 -0.19 2.92 2.56
N ALA A 144 0.86 3.27 3.32
CA ALA A 144 1.53 4.54 3.15
C ALA A 144 2.20 4.69 1.77
N GLU A 145 2.82 3.62 1.27
CA GLU A 145 3.38 3.60 -0.09
C GLU A 145 2.30 3.74 -1.16
N GLU A 146 1.15 3.08 -1.02
CA GLU A 146 0.01 3.22 -1.93
C GLU A 146 -0.54 4.65 -1.95
N PHE A 147 -0.67 5.27 -0.76
CA PHE A 147 -1.05 6.68 -0.64
C PHE A 147 -0.05 7.60 -1.33
N THR A 148 1.25 7.45 -1.02
CA THR A 148 2.34 8.23 -1.63
C THR A 148 2.33 8.09 -3.15
N HIS A 149 2.19 6.86 -3.63
CA HIS A 149 2.16 6.54 -5.04
C HIS A 149 1.00 7.24 -5.76
N ALA A 150 -0.21 7.22 -5.21
CA ALA A 150 -1.36 7.91 -5.79
C ALA A 150 -1.12 9.42 -5.99
N TYR A 151 -0.39 10.09 -5.10
CA TYR A 151 -0.01 11.49 -5.28
C TYR A 151 1.15 11.70 -6.25
N GLN A 152 2.12 10.79 -6.26
CA GLN A 152 3.22 10.84 -7.24
C GLN A 152 2.71 10.71 -8.67
N LEU A 153 1.68 9.88 -8.89
CA LEU A 153 1.01 9.75 -10.19
C LEU A 153 0.43 11.09 -10.68
N LYS A 154 0.04 12.00 -9.77
CA LYS A 154 -0.48 13.34 -10.12
C LYS A 154 0.57 14.30 -10.66
N LEU A 155 1.83 14.09 -10.32
CA LEU A 155 2.91 14.85 -10.96
C LEU A 155 3.15 14.40 -12.40
N GLY A 156 2.60 13.24 -12.81
CA GLY A 156 2.89 12.66 -14.12
C GLY A 156 4.39 12.42 -14.33
N VAL A 157 5.18 12.21 -13.26
CA VAL A 157 6.63 12.02 -13.38
C VAL A 157 6.86 10.85 -14.35
N PRO A 158 7.52 11.08 -15.50
CA PRO A 158 7.84 10.00 -16.41
C PRO A 158 8.83 9.04 -15.75
N ARG A 159 8.73 7.76 -16.12
CA ARG A 159 9.82 6.77 -16.19
C ARG A 159 11.12 7.15 -15.47
N GLY A 160 11.47 6.42 -14.40
CA GLY A 160 12.86 6.23 -14.00
C GLY A 160 13.72 7.47 -13.72
N ALA A 161 13.14 8.61 -13.35
CA ALA A 161 13.90 9.86 -13.21
C ALA A 161 14.65 10.01 -11.87
N VAL A 162 14.50 9.09 -10.90
CA VAL A 162 15.21 9.19 -9.60
C VAL A 162 15.71 7.84 -9.11
N GLY A 163 17.04 7.68 -9.05
CA GLY A 163 17.72 6.57 -8.37
C GLY A 163 18.09 5.36 -9.26
N LYS A 164 18.81 4.40 -8.65
CA LYS A 164 19.18 3.11 -9.28
C LYS A 164 17.99 2.15 -9.43
N ASP A 165 16.87 2.43 -8.77
CA ASP A 165 15.64 1.65 -8.80
C ASP A 165 14.57 2.40 -9.59
N ALA A 166 14.84 2.63 -10.87
CA ALA A 166 13.85 3.15 -11.81
C ALA A 166 12.58 2.29 -11.70
N SER A 167 11.47 2.93 -11.32
CA SER A 167 10.16 2.31 -11.16
C SER A 167 9.80 1.41 -12.36
N PRO A 168 9.44 0.13 -12.13
CA PRO A 168 9.21 -0.86 -13.18
C PRO A 168 7.87 -0.71 -13.90
N PHE A 169 7.13 0.39 -13.70
CA PHE A 169 5.77 0.52 -14.22
C PHE A 169 5.78 0.89 -15.71
N TYR A 170 5.45 -0.11 -16.53
CA TYR A 170 5.36 -0.03 -17.97
C TYR A 170 3.99 0.47 -18.39
N ASN A 171 3.88 1.73 -18.84
CA ASN A 171 2.67 2.19 -19.51
C ASN A 171 2.57 1.50 -20.89
N SER A 172 1.75 0.45 -21.01
CA SER A 172 1.54 -0.27 -22.26
C SER A 172 0.38 0.31 -23.07
N LYS A 173 0.72 1.17 -24.04
CA LYS A 173 0.00 1.54 -25.28
C LYS A 173 -1.43 2.14 -25.23
N MET A 174 -1.58 3.10 -26.16
CA MET A 174 -2.71 3.95 -26.58
C MET A 174 -3.02 5.14 -25.64
N GLU A 175 -2.73 6.33 -26.18
CA GLU A 175 -3.05 7.67 -25.64
C GLU A 175 -2.41 7.99 -24.28
N GLU A 176 -1.07 8.08 -24.26
CA GLU A 176 -0.26 8.47 -23.09
C GLU A 176 -0.84 9.69 -22.35
N ASP A 177 -1.33 10.69 -23.08
CA ASP A 177 -1.94 11.90 -22.50
C ASP A 177 -3.21 11.59 -21.70
N LYS A 178 -4.09 10.71 -22.20
CA LYS A 178 -5.31 10.30 -21.47
C LYS A 178 -4.96 9.48 -20.22
N SER A 179 -3.98 8.59 -20.33
CA SER A 179 -3.47 7.85 -19.16
C SER A 179 -2.89 8.80 -18.11
N ARG A 180 -2.17 9.84 -18.53
CA ARG A 180 -1.64 10.88 -17.63
C ARG A 180 -2.74 11.70 -16.99
N GLU A 181 -3.75 12.11 -17.75
CA GLU A 181 -4.91 12.83 -17.24
C GLU A 181 -5.65 12.00 -16.18
N ARG A 182 -5.88 10.71 -16.42
CA ARG A 182 -6.48 9.80 -15.42
C ARG A 182 -5.60 9.66 -14.17
N MET A 183 -4.29 9.44 -14.33
CA MET A 183 -3.38 9.35 -13.19
C MET A 183 -3.41 10.61 -12.31
N ARG A 184 -3.60 11.79 -12.92
CA ARG A 184 -3.78 13.06 -12.22
C ARG A 184 -5.13 13.18 -11.50
N SER A 185 -6.17 12.53 -12.01
CA SER A 185 -7.53 12.61 -11.47
C SER A 185 -7.82 11.61 -10.34
N ILE A 186 -6.87 10.73 -9.98
CA ILE A 186 -7.06 9.78 -8.88
C ILE A 186 -7.45 10.53 -7.60
N SER A 187 -8.64 10.22 -7.10
CA SER A 187 -9.17 10.81 -5.86
C SER A 187 -8.82 9.92 -4.67
N VAL A 188 -8.34 10.52 -3.58
CA VAL A 188 -7.94 9.78 -2.38
C VAL A 188 -8.89 10.13 -1.25
N TYR A 189 -9.43 9.12 -0.57
CA TYR A 189 -10.42 9.27 0.49
C TYR A 189 -9.99 8.53 1.75
N ASN A 190 -10.38 9.04 2.91
CA ASN A 190 -10.31 8.28 4.15
C ASN A 190 -11.48 7.28 4.26
N HIS A 191 -11.45 6.50 5.34
CA HIS A 191 -12.46 5.49 5.61
C HIS A 191 -13.89 6.01 5.76
N LYS A 192 -14.08 7.32 6.03
CA LYS A 192 -15.40 7.97 6.10
C LYS A 192 -15.84 8.59 4.77
N GLY A 193 -15.07 8.41 3.69
CA GLY A 193 -15.36 9.01 2.38
C GLY A 193 -14.98 10.49 2.27
N LYS A 194 -14.26 11.05 3.26
CA LYS A 194 -13.73 12.42 3.17
C LYS A 194 -12.45 12.39 2.33
N ALA A 195 -12.35 13.30 1.35
CA ALA A 195 -11.14 13.48 0.58
C ALA A 195 -9.94 13.77 1.48
N LEU A 196 -8.83 13.11 1.20
CA LEU A 196 -7.53 13.39 1.82
C LEU A 196 -6.73 14.30 0.89
N SER A 197 -5.94 15.19 1.47
CA SER A 197 -4.90 15.94 0.76
C SER A 197 -3.52 15.31 0.96
N LEU A 198 -2.52 15.79 0.20
CA LEU A 198 -1.14 15.35 0.39
C LEU A 198 -0.65 15.69 1.81
N GLU A 199 -1.00 16.88 2.31
CA GLU A 199 -0.67 17.36 3.65
C GLU A 199 -1.34 16.52 4.74
N ASP A 200 -2.57 16.04 4.50
CA ASP A 200 -3.22 15.08 5.42
C ASP A 200 -2.39 13.81 5.56
N GLY A 201 -1.83 13.29 4.45
CA GLY A 201 -0.96 12.13 4.47
C GLY A 201 0.35 12.36 5.23
N ILE A 202 1.02 13.49 4.98
CA ILE A 202 2.24 13.86 5.72
C ILE A 202 1.94 13.95 7.22
N ARG A 203 0.88 14.67 7.61
CA ARG A 203 0.48 14.81 9.02
C ARG A 203 0.14 13.48 9.67
N ALA A 204 -0.55 12.60 8.95
CA ALA A 204 -0.92 11.28 9.47
C ALA A 204 0.33 10.44 9.78
N ILE A 205 1.29 10.38 8.84
CA ILE A 205 2.53 9.63 9.04
C ILE A 205 3.40 10.28 10.14
N ASP A 206 3.56 11.61 10.12
CA ASP A 206 4.29 12.35 11.15
C ASP A 206 3.67 12.14 12.55
N GLY A 207 2.36 11.94 12.64
CA GLY A 207 1.65 11.67 13.89
C GLY A 207 1.95 10.30 14.51
N VAL A 208 2.32 9.30 13.70
CA VAL A 208 2.56 7.92 14.21
C VAL A 208 4.03 7.55 14.30
N LEU A 209 4.89 8.18 13.51
CA LEU A 209 6.34 7.92 13.51
C LEU A 209 6.97 8.01 14.92
N PRO A 210 6.71 9.03 15.76
CA PRO A 210 7.29 9.11 17.10
C PRO A 210 6.95 7.89 17.96
N TRP A 211 5.69 7.47 17.93
CA TRP A 211 5.23 6.31 18.70
C TRP A 211 5.90 5.01 18.21
N ILE A 212 6.00 4.81 16.89
CA ILE A 212 6.65 3.62 16.29
C ILE A 212 8.14 3.58 16.70
N LYS A 213 8.82 4.72 16.68
CA LYS A 213 10.23 4.86 17.09
C LYS A 213 10.44 4.60 18.58
N GLU A 214 9.56 5.12 19.44
CA GLU A 214 9.61 4.88 20.89
C GLU A 214 9.53 3.38 21.20
N HIS A 215 8.74 2.64 20.44
CA HIS A 215 8.61 1.18 20.55
C HIS A 215 9.70 0.41 19.79
N SER A 216 10.72 1.10 19.26
CA SER A 216 11.86 0.50 18.55
C SER A 216 11.47 -0.38 17.37
N PHE A 217 10.39 -0.04 16.66
CA PHE A 217 10.05 -0.67 15.40
C PHE A 217 10.77 0.01 14.24
N ASN A 218 11.03 -0.73 13.16
CA ASN A 218 11.64 -0.17 11.96
C ASN A 218 10.68 0.83 11.28
N THR A 219 11.15 2.06 11.07
CA THR A 219 10.39 3.15 10.41
C THR A 219 10.84 3.48 9.00
N GLU A 220 11.90 2.86 8.49
CA GLU A 220 12.58 3.26 7.25
C GLU A 220 11.62 3.44 6.07
N ARG A 221 10.73 2.46 5.85
CA ARG A 221 9.75 2.52 4.75
C ARG A 221 8.71 3.65 4.92
N LEU A 222 8.26 3.89 6.15
CA LEU A 222 7.33 4.99 6.45
C LEU A 222 8.01 6.35 6.29
N GLU A 223 9.25 6.47 6.73
CA GLU A 223 10.06 7.68 6.55
C GLU A 223 10.33 7.96 5.07
N ASN A 224 10.63 6.92 4.29
CA ASN A 224 10.78 7.03 2.84
C ASN A 224 9.47 7.48 2.18
N ALA A 225 8.34 6.87 2.52
CA ALA A 225 7.03 7.28 2.01
C ALA A 225 6.71 8.75 2.36
N ARG A 226 6.99 9.16 3.59
CA ARG A 226 6.83 10.54 4.08
C ARG A 226 7.73 11.54 3.35
N ASN A 227 9.01 11.20 3.16
CA ASN A 227 9.96 12.05 2.45
C ASN A 227 9.57 12.23 0.98
N LEU A 228 9.08 11.16 0.35
CA LEU A 228 8.54 11.24 -1.01
C LEU A 228 7.30 12.12 -1.10
N LEU A 229 6.39 12.08 -0.12
CA LEU A 229 5.24 13.00 -0.07
C LEU A 229 5.68 14.46 0.04
N VAL A 230 6.64 14.78 0.92
CA VAL A 230 7.17 16.14 1.04
C VAL A 230 7.80 16.61 -0.27
N TRP A 231 8.60 15.75 -0.90
CA TRP A 231 9.16 16.04 -2.21
C TRP A 231 8.05 16.26 -3.25
N THR A 232 7.00 15.45 -3.24
CA THR A 232 5.86 15.61 -4.14
C THR A 232 5.13 16.94 -3.91
N SER A 233 4.93 17.35 -2.66
CA SER A 233 4.37 18.66 -2.31
C SER A 233 5.17 19.80 -2.92
N ASP A 234 6.50 19.78 -2.72
CA ASP A 234 7.42 20.78 -3.25
C ASP A 234 7.36 20.86 -4.78
N LYS A 235 7.19 19.73 -5.47
CA LYS A 235 7.03 19.70 -6.92
C LYS A 235 5.70 20.28 -7.38
N ILE A 236 4.60 19.98 -6.70
CA ILE A 236 3.28 20.56 -7.02
C ILE A 236 3.33 22.08 -6.86
N GLU A 237 3.88 22.58 -5.75
CA GLU A 237 3.99 24.03 -5.47
C GLU A 237 4.84 24.76 -6.50
N LYS A 238 5.89 24.13 -7.01
CA LYS A 238 6.77 24.68 -8.05
C LYS A 238 6.19 24.57 -9.48
N GLY A 239 4.96 24.09 -9.64
CA GLY A 239 4.32 23.91 -10.94
C GLY A 239 4.98 22.84 -11.80
N TYR A 240 5.64 21.86 -11.18
CA TYR A 240 6.35 20.81 -11.90
C TYR A 240 5.34 19.90 -12.63
N TYR A 241 5.40 19.89 -13.97
CA TYR A 241 4.53 19.08 -14.85
C TYR A 241 3.03 19.24 -14.55
N GLN A 242 2.54 20.48 -14.41
CA GLN A 242 1.11 20.79 -14.52
C GLN A 242 0.73 20.94 -16.00
#